data_AF-A0A7X6R7A2-F1
#
_entry.id   AF-A0A7X6R7A2-F1
#
_cell.length_a   1.000
_cell.length_b   1.000
_cell.length_c   1.000
_cell.angle_alpha   90.00
_cell.angle_beta   90.00
_cell.angle_gamma   90.00
#
_symmetry.space_group_name_H-M   'P 1'
#
loop_
_entity.id
_entity.type
_entity.pdbx_description
1 polymer ?
#
loop_
_entity_poly.entity_id
_entity_poly.type
_entity_poly.pdbx_seq_one_letter_code
_entity_poly.pdbx_strand_id
1 'polypeptide(L)'
;MATNDQPLNMIPDAVTAVGRQAYDVAQQLRSGSTALDREVQALFDTWKGSAADAYREGWDDMQDSAMKAWDALTDLASKLGVSVSTLQDQDNFNAAPISSLQLD
;
A
#
# COMPACT_ATOMS: atom_id res chain seq x y z
N MET A 1 1.31 -8.40 39.23
CA MET A 1 0.77 -8.97 37.98
C MET A 1 0.61 -7.80 37.04
N ALA A 2 1.59 -7.55 36.17
CA ALA A 2 1.55 -6.44 35.24
C ALA A 2 0.56 -6.82 34.14
N THR A 3 -0.57 -6.12 34.08
CA THR A 3 -1.43 -6.14 32.90
C THR A 3 -0.59 -5.58 31.76
N ASN A 4 -0.21 -6.43 30.80
CA ASN A 4 0.32 -5.99 29.52
C ASN A 4 -0.83 -5.36 28.74
N ASP A 5 -1.25 -4.19 29.23
CA ASP A 5 -2.32 -3.37 28.68
C ASP A 5 -1.69 -2.51 27.59
N GLN A 6 -1.24 -3.16 26.50
CA GLN A 6 -1.14 -2.41 25.27
C GLN A 6 -2.57 -1.94 24.98
N PRO A 7 -2.83 -0.63 24.85
CA PRO A 7 -4.16 -0.15 24.55
C PRO A 7 -4.67 -0.91 23.33
N LEU A 8 -5.81 -1.58 23.44
CA LEU A 8 -6.41 -2.36 22.35
C LEU A 8 -6.47 -1.56 21.03
N ASN A 9 -6.53 -0.23 21.12
CA ASN A 9 -6.50 0.72 20.01
C ASN A 9 -5.16 0.87 19.27
N MET A 10 -4.01 0.58 19.88
CA MET A 10 -2.70 0.80 19.24
C MET A 10 -2.46 -0.13 18.04
N ILE A 11 -3.06 -1.32 18.04
CA ILE A 11 -2.87 -2.30 16.95
C ILE A 11 -3.64 -1.86 15.69
N PRO A 12 -4.94 -1.53 15.75
CA PRO A 12 -5.66 -0.93 14.60
C PRO A 12 -4.97 0.32 14.03
N ASP A 13 -4.44 1.19 14.91
CA ASP A 13 -3.74 2.41 14.48
C ASP A 13 -2.44 2.08 13.71
N ALA A 14 -1.64 1.14 14.22
CA ALA A 14 -0.42 0.72 13.56
C ALA A 14 -0.68 0.04 12.21
N VAL A 15 -1.69 -0.83 12.14
CA VAL A 15 -2.11 -1.50 10.89
C VAL A 15 -2.60 -0.47 9.85
N THR A 16 -3.37 0.52 10.30
CA THR A 16 -3.82 1.63 9.45
C THR A 16 -2.65 2.45 8.91
N ALA A 17 -1.67 2.77 9.76
CA ALA A 17 -0.49 3.52 9.36
C ALA A 17 0.33 2.78 8.29
N VAL A 18 0.56 1.48 8.46
CA VAL A 18 1.26 0.64 7.48
C VAL A 18 0.48 0.56 6.17
N GLY A 19 -0.84 0.36 6.24
CA GLY A 19 -1.70 0.33 5.05
C GLY A 19 -1.63 1.64 4.26
N ARG A 20 -1.68 2.77 4.95
CA ARG A 20 -1.53 4.09 4.32
C ARG A 20 -0.15 4.28 3.70
N GLN A 21 0.91 3.90 4.41
CA GLN A 21 2.27 3.98 3.88
C GLN A 21 2.45 3.13 2.60
N ALA A 22 1.92 1.91 2.59
CA ALA A 22 1.97 1.04 1.41
C ALA A 22 1.25 1.68 0.20
N TYR A 23 0.07 2.26 0.43
CA TYR A 23 -0.68 2.97 -0.59
C TYR A 23 0.09 4.21 -1.12
N ASP A 24 0.60 5.05 -0.22
CA ASP A 24 1.31 6.27 -0.59
C ASP A 24 2.57 5.96 -1.41
N VAL A 25 3.33 4.93 -1.02
CA VAL A 25 4.50 4.46 -1.79
C VAL A 25 4.08 3.95 -3.17
N ALA A 26 3.01 3.17 -3.28
CA ALA A 26 2.50 2.70 -4.56
C ALA A 26 2.14 3.87 -5.51
N GLN A 27 1.46 4.90 -4.99
CA GLN A 27 1.09 6.08 -5.76
C GLN A 27 2.31 6.89 -6.21
N GLN A 28 3.27 7.11 -5.31
CA GLN A 28 4.51 7.83 -5.62
C GLN A 28 5.31 7.12 -6.71
N LEU A 29 5.45 5.80 -6.62
CA LEU A 29 6.18 5.02 -7.62
C LEU A 29 5.47 5.03 -8.98
N ARG A 30 4.14 4.88 -9.00
CA ARG A 30 3.36 4.93 -10.24
C ARG A 30 3.44 6.30 -10.92
N SER A 31 3.37 7.37 -10.14
CA SER A 31 3.51 8.74 -10.64
C SER A 31 4.93 9.00 -11.18
N GLY A 32 5.96 8.63 -10.42
CA GLY A 32 7.35 8.76 -10.84
C GLY A 32 7.66 7.97 -12.10
N SER A 33 7.16 6.75 -12.21
CA SER A 33 7.37 5.90 -13.38
C SER A 33 6.70 6.45 -14.63
N THR A 34 5.50 7.02 -14.50
CA THR A 34 4.80 7.68 -15.62
C THR A 34 5.57 8.92 -16.11
N ALA A 35 6.23 9.64 -15.21
CA ALA A 35 7.06 10.78 -15.58
C ALA A 35 8.32 10.32 -16.34
N LEU A 36 9.01 9.32 -15.79
CA LEU A 36 10.22 8.76 -16.42
C LEU A 36 9.92 8.13 -17.78
N ASP A 37 8.76 7.46 -17.94
CA ASP A 37 8.40 6.86 -19.24
C ASP A 37 8.38 7.89 -20.35
N ARG A 38 7.79 9.07 -20.10
CA ARG A 38 7.79 10.17 -21.07
C ARG A 38 9.19 10.61 -21.46
N GLU A 39 10.10 10.70 -20.50
CA GLU A 39 11.50 11.08 -20.74
C GLU A 39 12.24 10.00 -21.53
N VAL A 40 12.01 8.72 -21.22
CA VAL A 40 12.60 7.59 -21.94
C VAL A 40 12.07 7.49 -23.37
N GLN A 41 10.77 7.68 -23.58
CA GLN A 41 10.23 7.73 -24.94
C GLN A 41 10.84 8.87 -25.75
N ALA A 42 10.99 10.06 -25.17
CA ALA A 42 11.63 11.20 -25.82
C ALA A 42 13.11 10.95 -26.14
N LEU A 43 13.84 10.23 -25.28
CA LEU A 43 15.23 9.86 -25.52
C LEU A 43 15.37 9.06 -26.82
N PHE A 44 14.43 8.15 -27.08
CA PHE A 44 14.45 7.33 -28.29
C PHE A 44 14.19 8.09 -29.59
N ASP A 45 13.74 9.34 -29.57
CA ASP A 45 13.62 10.14 -30.79
C ASP A 45 15.00 10.43 -31.41
N THR A 46 16.00 10.65 -30.56
CA THR A 46 17.37 11.02 -30.98
C THR A 46 18.38 9.89 -30.84
N TRP A 47 18.18 9.00 -29.86
CA TRP A 47 19.11 7.91 -29.59
C TRP A 47 18.69 6.64 -30.33
N LYS A 48 19.55 6.20 -31.26
CA LYS A 48 19.31 5.04 -32.14
C LYS A 48 20.48 4.06 -32.11
N GLY A 49 20.21 2.83 -32.55
CA GLY A 49 21.18 1.74 -32.62
C GLY A 49 20.96 0.69 -31.55
N SER A 50 21.75 -0.40 -31.60
CA SER A 50 21.55 -1.59 -30.77
C SER A 50 21.55 -1.32 -29.26
N ALA A 51 22.34 -0.33 -28.81
CA ALA A 51 22.33 0.08 -27.40
C ALA A 51 21.01 0.73 -26.98
N ALA A 52 20.39 1.53 -27.86
CA ALA A 52 19.09 2.14 -27.61
C ALA A 52 17.98 1.07 -27.59
N ASP A 53 18.08 0.06 -28.46
CA ASP A 53 17.12 -1.05 -28.49
C ASP A 53 17.20 -1.92 -27.23
N ALA A 54 18.41 -2.27 -26.79
CA ALA A 54 18.61 -3.01 -25.54
C ALA A 54 18.13 -2.21 -24.31
N TYR A 55 18.32 -0.89 -24.31
CA TYR A 55 17.80 -0.04 -23.25
C TYR A 55 16.26 0.00 -23.25
N ARG A 56 15.61 0.03 -24.42
CA ARG A 56 14.15 -0.02 -24.55
C ARG A 56 13.57 -1.31 -23.99
N GLU A 57 14.13 -2.45 -24.37
CA GLU A 57 13.73 -3.74 -23.85
C GLU A 57 13.87 -3.79 -22.31
N GLY A 58 15.02 -3.35 -21.79
CA GLY A 58 15.23 -3.30 -20.34
C GLY A 58 14.28 -2.33 -19.61
N TRP A 59 13.90 -1.23 -20.25
CA TRP A 59 12.92 -0.28 -19.72
C TRP A 59 11.52 -0.90 -19.64
N ASP A 60 11.07 -1.55 -20.71
CA ASP A 60 9.77 -2.20 -20.77
C ASP A 60 9.67 -3.32 -19.71
N ASP A 61 10.71 -4.16 -19.59
CA ASP A 61 10.79 -5.22 -18.57
C ASP A 61 10.76 -4.66 -17.13
N MET A 62 11.46 -3.54 -16.90
CA MET A 62 11.46 -2.85 -15.62
C MET A 62 10.06 -2.31 -15.30
N GLN A 63 9.39 -1.63 -16.24
CA GLN A 63 8.03 -1.11 -16.06
C GLN A 63 7.04 -2.22 -15.72
N ASP A 64 7.07 -3.32 -16.47
CA ASP A 64 6.19 -4.47 -16.25
C ASP A 64 6.38 -5.08 -14.86
N SER A 65 7.63 -5.19 -14.42
CA SER A 65 7.96 -5.71 -13.08
C SER A 65 7.57 -4.73 -11.98
N ALA A 66 7.74 -3.43 -12.22
CA ALA A 66 7.43 -2.38 -11.26
C ALA A 66 5.90 -2.23 -11.06
N MET A 67 5.10 -2.32 -12.14
CA MET A 67 3.64 -2.34 -12.05
C MET A 67 3.13 -3.43 -11.08
N LYS A 68 3.69 -4.64 -11.17
CA LYS A 68 3.34 -5.75 -10.26
C LYS A 68 3.64 -5.41 -8.80
N ALA A 69 4.76 -4.72 -8.53
CA ALA A 69 5.12 -4.33 -7.17
C ALA A 69 4.15 -3.27 -6.61
N TRP A 70 3.73 -2.30 -7.41
CA TRP A 70 2.79 -1.27 -6.96
C TRP A 70 1.37 -1.81 -6.76
N ASP A 71 0.95 -2.75 -7.61
CA ASP A 71 -0.31 -3.47 -7.43
C ASP A 71 -0.29 -4.28 -6.13
N ALA A 72 0.81 -4.97 -5.82
CA ALA A 72 0.97 -5.69 -4.56
C ALA A 72 0.92 -4.77 -3.34
N LEU A 73 1.52 -3.58 -3.41
CA LEU A 73 1.45 -2.58 -2.35
C LEU A 73 0.02 -2.03 -2.16
N THR A 74 -0.71 -1.83 -3.26
CA THR A 74 -2.11 -1.38 -3.23
C THR A 74 -3.03 -2.46 -2.66
N ASP A 75 -2.81 -3.72 -3.01
CA ASP A 75 -3.51 -4.87 -2.47
C ASP A 75 -3.24 -5.05 -0.97
N LEU A 76 -1.97 -4.90 -0.55
CA LEU A 76 -1.59 -4.90 0.87
C LEU A 76 -2.34 -3.80 1.64
N ALA A 77 -2.33 -2.57 1.14
CA ALA A 77 -3.04 -1.45 1.76
C ALA A 77 -4.53 -1.74 1.92
N SER A 78 -5.15 -2.30 0.87
CA SER A 78 -6.58 -2.66 0.86
C SER A 78 -6.90 -3.74 1.90
N LYS A 79 -6.08 -4.80 1.98
CA LYS A 79 -6.24 -5.89 2.95
C LYS A 79 -6.11 -5.40 4.39
N LEU A 80 -5.12 -4.55 4.67
CA LEU A 80 -4.92 -3.97 6.01
C LEU A 80 -6.12 -3.10 6.42
N GLY A 81 -6.70 -2.34 5.47
CA GLY A 81 -7.94 -1.59 5.71
C GLY A 81 -9.14 -2.48 6.07
N VAL A 82 -9.31 -3.61 5.37
CA VAL A 82 -10.37 -4.59 5.68
C VAL A 82 -10.18 -5.21 7.07
N SER A 83 -8.93 -5.54 7.44
CA SER A 83 -8.62 -6.07 8.77
C SER A 83 -8.98 -5.09 9.88
N VAL A 84 -8.69 -3.79 9.72
CA VAL A 84 -9.04 -2.76 10.70
C VAL A 84 -10.56 -2.64 10.87
N SER A 85 -11.31 -2.58 9.76
CA SER A 85 -12.78 -2.55 9.82
C SER A 85 -13.35 -3.76 10.56
N THR A 86 -12.83 -4.95 10.28
CA THR A 86 -13.30 -6.21 10.88
C THR A 86 -13.04 -6.25 12.40
N LEU A 87 -11.91 -5.70 12.85
CA LEU A 87 -11.58 -5.58 14.27
C LEU A 87 -12.51 -4.59 14.97
N GLN A 88 -12.79 -3.44 14.35
CA GLN A 88 -13.71 -2.44 14.90
C GLN A 88 -15.14 -2.98 15.02
N ASP A 89 -15.60 -3.74 14.02
CA ASP A 89 -16.93 -4.37 14.06
C ASP A 89 -17.05 -5.40 15.20
N GLN A 90 -16.00 -6.21 15.42
CA GLN A 90 -15.95 -7.16 16.55
C GLN A 90 -15.88 -6.45 17.91
N ASP A 91 -15.11 -5.37 18.01
CA ASP A 91 -15.01 -4.59 19.25
C ASP A 91 -16.36 -3.95 19.61
N ASN A 92 -17.02 -3.33 18.64
CA ASN A 92 -18.37 -2.77 18.82
C ASN A 92 -19.39 -3.85 19.22
N PHE A 93 -19.34 -5.02 18.57
CA PHE A 93 -20.22 -6.15 18.89
C PHE A 93 -20.00 -6.66 20.32
N ASN A 94 -18.76 -6.75 20.78
CA ASN A 94 -18.42 -7.20 22.13
C ASN A 94 -18.72 -6.14 23.20
N ALA A 95 -18.55 -4.84 22.88
CA ALA A 95 -18.80 -3.74 23.80
C ALA A 95 -20.31 -3.50 24.05
N ALA A 96 -21.17 -3.75 23.06
CA ALA A 96 -22.61 -3.54 23.17
C ALA A 96 -23.27 -4.24 24.39
N PRO A 97 -23.06 -5.55 24.64
CA PRO A 97 -23.62 -6.21 25.82
C PRO A 97 -22.97 -5.74 27.14
N ILE A 98 -21.67 -5.41 27.15
CA ILE A 98 -20.99 -4.91 28.36
C ILE A 98 -21.56 -3.55 28.77
N SER A 99 -21.76 -2.64 27.81
CA SER A 99 -22.34 -1.33 28.08
C SER A 99 -23.79 -1.42 28.58
N SER A 100 -24.54 -2.46 28.19
CA SER A 100 -25.90 -2.69 28.70
C SER A 100 -25.95 -3.18 30.15
N LEU A 101 -24.91 -3.90 30.62
CA LEU A 101 -24.82 -4.41 31.99
C LEU A 101 -24.37 -3.36 33.02
N GLN A 102 -23.82 -2.23 32.55
CA GLN A 102 -23.34 -1.12 33.38
C GLN A 102 -24.43 -0.06 33.65
N LEU A 103 -25.61 -0.20 33.04
CA LEU A 103 -26.74 0.73 33.17
C LEU A 103 -27.82 0.26 34.18
N ASP A 104 -27.57 -0.85 34.89
CA ASP A 104 -28.38 -1.34 36.01
C ASP A 104 -27.67 -1.12 37.36
#